data_AF-S9UXW9-F1
#
_entry.id   AF-S9UXW9-F1
#
_cell.length_a   1.000
_cell.length_b   1.000
_cell.length_c   1.000
_cell.angle_alpha   90.00
_cell.angle_beta   90.00
_cell.angle_gamma   90.00
#
_symmetry.space_group_name_H-M   'P 1'
#
loop_
_entity.id
_entity.type
_entity.pdbx_description
1 polymer ?
#
loop_
_entity_poly.entity_id
_entity_poly.type
_entity_poly.pdbx_seq_one_letter_code
_entity_poly.pdbx_strand_id
1 'polypeptide(L)'
;MGGMGGMGGMGGGFGSMYGGYHSVVDAASRRDGFLAGNDLLRADVRPLQSKGVEAEKKVVKAEDPKEESLPANARTLAAPAIIVVEEKKVEPKVERREEPKVERREEPKVERREEPKVEKKESTASVAPAPSGTNIRGLAVVKKTGSEAKNKRKDAVTVTTGSTDVTLDEVTESDDLKKAFESVCLSEIRRQWIQGHNTALLVGCGKGLRNDAIDLAKTFLATSVKKLKDIGDFFKIFAIMVAIKDADSGKDLLKDGASYDRLKLSSSPIYGPSINDLAVKEITSVEEALKVVDDGLKNATNEKELICAYFVLQQSRKANGETMVYQSAFNLTIAGETVEHFTGLKAKSPSEPAKLYRYTVGGGCLTLCANVIAADDDDAKKAVDCLKEMREVKNTEPRSGNIKRFVEYTEKELGRWKEKAASAPEDKRAGLDNMVNRMELMLKDAKEASADPEHVAPKAYA
;
A
#
# COMPACT_ATOMS: atom_id res chain seq x y z
N MET A 1 -57.51 -46.24 -5.38
CA MET A 1 -58.20 -44.99 -5.03
C MET A 1 -57.11 -43.99 -4.66
N GLY A 2 -56.64 -43.10 -5.55
CA GLY A 2 -57.37 -41.98 -6.18
C GLY A 2 -57.38 -40.81 -5.17
N GLY A 3 -56.99 -39.57 -5.44
CA GLY A 3 -56.57 -38.83 -6.64
C GLY A 3 -55.71 -37.61 -6.21
N MET A 4 -55.01 -36.93 -7.14
CA MET A 4 -55.36 -35.61 -7.71
C MET A 4 -55.42 -34.47 -6.67
N GLY A 5 -54.80 -33.29 -6.80
CA GLY A 5 -54.04 -32.60 -7.86
C GLY A 5 -53.44 -31.31 -7.25
N GLY A 6 -52.33 -30.78 -7.79
CA GLY A 6 -52.30 -29.54 -8.60
C GLY A 6 -51.64 -28.38 -7.81
N MET A 7 -50.38 -28.01 -8.10
CA MET A 7 -49.93 -26.97 -9.06
C MET A 7 -50.39 -25.55 -8.65
N GLY A 8 -49.59 -24.49 -8.63
CA GLY A 8 -48.20 -24.24 -9.05
C GLY A 8 -47.91 -22.74 -8.92
N GLY A 9 -46.65 -22.32 -9.11
CA GLY A 9 -46.29 -20.90 -9.15
C GLY A 9 -44.80 -20.62 -8.93
N MET A 10 -43.94 -21.12 -9.82
CA MET A 10 -42.56 -20.65 -9.95
C MET A 10 -42.53 -19.27 -10.60
N GLY A 11 -41.85 -18.31 -9.97
CA GLY A 11 -41.39 -17.07 -10.59
C GLY A 11 -39.88 -17.03 -10.51
N GLY A 12 -39.21 -17.38 -11.61
CA GLY A 12 -37.77 -17.22 -11.78
C GLY A 12 -37.44 -15.76 -12.08
N GLY A 13 -36.54 -15.18 -11.30
CA GLY A 13 -35.90 -13.89 -11.56
C GLY A 13 -34.40 -14.08 -11.63
N PHE A 14 -33.86 -14.08 -12.86
CA PHE A 14 -32.45 -13.81 -13.12
C PHE A 14 -32.13 -12.39 -12.64
N GLY A 15 -31.19 -12.24 -11.71
CA GLY A 15 -30.80 -10.90 -11.22
C GLY A 15 -29.60 -10.90 -10.29
N SER A 16 -28.50 -10.33 -10.78
CA SER A 16 -27.35 -9.76 -10.05
C SER A 16 -26.41 -10.72 -9.28
N MET A 17 -25.23 -10.94 -9.89
CA MET A 17 -24.09 -11.67 -9.35
C MET A 17 -23.14 -10.79 -8.50
N TYR A 18 -23.58 -9.64 -8.00
CA TYR A 18 -22.81 -8.78 -7.10
C TYR A 18 -23.44 -8.77 -5.71
N GLY A 19 -23.21 -9.86 -4.98
CA GLY A 19 -23.54 -9.96 -3.56
C GLY A 19 -22.67 -9.02 -2.74
N GLY A 20 -23.32 -8.05 -2.09
CA GLY A 20 -22.69 -7.07 -1.23
C GLY A 20 -21.99 -7.70 -0.03
N TYR A 21 -20.67 -7.52 0.02
CA TYR A 21 -19.93 -7.57 1.27
C TYR A 21 -19.85 -6.16 1.84
N HIS A 22 -20.54 -5.95 2.95
CA HIS A 22 -20.30 -4.79 3.81
C HIS A 22 -18.81 -4.75 4.15
N SER A 23 -18.12 -3.76 3.58
CA SER A 23 -16.68 -3.66 3.68
C SER A 23 -16.31 -3.24 5.11
N VAL A 24 -15.41 -4.00 5.73
CA VAL A 24 -14.73 -3.68 7.00
C VAL A 24 -13.92 -2.36 6.91
N VAL A 25 -13.82 -1.78 5.70
CA VAL A 25 -13.08 -0.57 5.31
C VAL A 25 -13.59 0.71 6.00
N ASP A 26 -14.81 0.73 6.53
CA ASP A 26 -15.37 1.93 7.18
C ASP A 26 -14.86 2.15 8.62
N ALA A 27 -14.16 1.18 9.19
CA ALA A 27 -13.55 1.29 10.52
C ALA A 27 -12.15 1.91 10.51
N ALA A 28 -11.36 1.70 9.45
CA ALA A 28 -9.97 2.17 9.35
C ALA A 28 -9.84 3.70 9.20
N SER A 29 -10.88 4.35 8.66
CA SER A 29 -10.98 5.82 8.51
C SER A 29 -11.23 6.56 9.83
N ARG A 30 -11.55 5.87 10.93
CA ARG A 30 -11.93 6.47 12.22
C ARG A 30 -10.82 6.51 13.28
N ARG A 31 -9.59 6.09 12.98
CA ARG A 31 -8.48 6.16 13.96
C ARG A 31 -7.86 7.55 13.99
N ASP A 32 -8.39 8.40 14.88
CA ASP A 32 -7.74 9.62 15.39
C ASP A 32 -6.31 9.29 15.85
N GLY A 33 -5.27 9.78 15.15
CA GLY A 33 -3.89 9.66 15.64
C GLY A 33 -2.79 9.48 14.59
N PHE A 34 -3.08 9.36 13.29
CA PHE A 34 -2.02 9.09 12.31
C PHE A 34 -1.02 10.24 12.13
N LEU A 35 -1.49 11.48 11.98
CA LEU A 35 -0.60 12.65 11.96
C LEU A 35 0.23 12.73 13.25
N ALA A 36 -0.31 12.21 14.36
CA ALA A 36 0.35 12.12 15.64
C ALA A 36 1.23 10.85 15.84
N GLY A 37 1.35 9.97 14.85
CA GLY A 37 2.11 8.71 14.96
C GLY A 37 3.08 8.46 13.81
N ASN A 38 3.12 9.33 12.79
CA ASN A 38 4.10 9.22 11.71
C ASN A 38 5.34 10.04 12.08
N ASP A 39 6.37 9.38 12.60
CA ASP A 39 7.61 10.05 13.00
C ASP A 39 8.33 10.76 11.84
N LEU A 40 8.06 10.37 10.58
CA LEU A 40 8.55 11.12 9.40
C LEU A 40 7.79 12.43 9.15
N LEU A 41 6.57 12.58 9.67
CA LEU A 41 5.88 13.88 9.64
C LEU A 41 6.37 14.82 10.77
N ARG A 42 7.13 14.29 11.74
CA ARG A 42 7.64 15.01 12.91
C ARG A 42 9.14 15.31 12.86
N ALA A 43 9.85 14.80 11.86
CA ALA A 43 11.29 15.05 11.72
C ALA A 43 11.56 16.55 11.43
N ASP A 44 12.59 17.11 12.08
CA ASP A 44 13.06 18.48 11.85
C ASP A 44 13.49 18.65 10.39
N VAL A 45 12.78 19.53 9.66
CA VAL A 45 13.16 19.92 8.30
C VAL A 45 14.03 21.16 8.40
N ARG A 46 15.31 21.03 8.03
CA ARG A 46 16.14 22.20 7.71
C ARG A 46 15.78 22.66 6.30
N PRO A 47 15.60 23.97 6.04
CA PRO A 47 15.44 24.46 4.68
C PRO A 47 16.66 24.05 3.84
N LEU A 48 16.42 23.43 2.69
CA LEU A 48 17.46 23.16 1.69
C LEU A 48 17.99 24.50 1.19
N GLN A 49 19.19 24.89 1.64
CA GLN A 49 19.93 25.97 1.04
C GLN A 49 20.34 25.56 -0.37
N SER A 50 19.77 26.23 -1.37
CA SER A 50 20.28 26.17 -2.74
C SER A 50 21.65 26.84 -2.79
N LYS A 51 22.73 26.06 -2.91
CA LYS A 51 23.98 26.60 -3.44
C LYS A 51 23.79 26.80 -4.93
N GLY A 52 23.56 28.06 -5.32
CA GLY A 52 23.60 28.48 -6.71
C GLY A 52 24.97 28.19 -7.30
N VAL A 53 24.95 27.66 -8.52
CA VAL A 53 26.12 27.50 -9.38
C VAL A 53 26.58 28.90 -9.77
N GLU A 54 27.71 29.35 -9.23
CA GLU A 54 28.43 30.52 -9.77
C GLU A 54 29.00 30.14 -11.14
N ALA A 55 28.39 30.68 -12.20
CA ALA A 55 29.02 30.77 -13.50
C ALA A 55 29.77 32.11 -13.57
N GLU A 56 31.10 32.01 -13.74
CA GLU A 56 31.98 33.15 -14.02
C GLU A 56 31.46 33.98 -15.20
N LYS A 57 31.18 35.27 -14.97
CA LYS A 57 31.22 36.28 -16.03
C LYS A 57 31.96 37.53 -15.56
N LYS A 58 32.97 37.86 -16.35
CA LYS A 58 33.87 39.00 -16.23
C LYS A 58 33.14 40.34 -16.14
N VAL A 59 33.71 41.16 -15.26
CA VAL A 59 33.48 42.58 -14.99
C VAL A 59 33.61 43.45 -16.25
N VAL A 60 32.65 44.38 -16.44
CA VAL A 60 32.93 45.75 -16.90
C VAL A 60 32.05 46.71 -16.08
N LYS A 61 32.67 47.80 -15.64
CA LYS A 61 32.26 48.77 -14.62
C LYS A 61 31.78 50.07 -15.29
N ALA A 62 30.67 50.66 -14.82
CA ALA A 62 30.32 52.09 -14.92
C ALA A 62 29.11 52.32 -13.99
N GLU A 63 29.32 52.87 -12.80
CA GLU A 63 29.15 54.30 -12.43
C GLU A 63 27.67 54.75 -12.29
N ASP A 64 27.24 54.92 -11.03
CA ASP A 64 26.09 55.71 -10.61
C ASP A 64 26.31 57.21 -10.89
N PRO A 65 25.23 58.00 -10.99
CA PRO A 65 24.95 58.88 -9.84
C PRO A 65 23.45 59.17 -9.54
N LYS A 66 23.23 59.37 -8.23
CA LYS A 66 22.38 60.40 -7.56
C LYS A 66 20.85 60.21 -7.45
N GLU A 67 20.45 59.86 -6.22
CA GLU A 67 19.84 60.75 -5.21
C GLU A 67 18.85 61.82 -5.67
N GLU A 68 17.58 61.72 -5.25
CA GLU A 68 16.79 62.86 -4.75
C GLU A 68 15.49 62.41 -4.03
N SER A 69 14.95 63.36 -3.27
CA SER A 69 14.24 63.25 -1.97
C SER A 69 12.70 63.18 -2.00
N LEU A 70 12.15 62.70 -0.88
CA LEU A 70 10.77 62.88 -0.32
C LEU A 70 10.30 64.37 -0.32
N PRO A 71 9.01 64.74 -0.04
CA PRO A 71 8.05 64.08 0.87
C PRO A 71 6.53 64.17 0.61
N ALA A 72 5.82 63.44 1.49
CA ALA A 72 4.42 63.46 1.97
C ALA A 72 3.44 64.57 1.52
N ASN A 73 2.19 64.17 1.24
CA ASN A 73 1.04 64.54 2.10
C ASN A 73 -0.30 63.87 1.74
N ALA A 74 -0.99 63.46 2.82
CA ALA A 74 -2.41 63.65 3.12
C ALA A 74 -3.52 62.84 2.40
N ARG A 75 -4.29 62.16 3.27
CA ARG A 75 -5.74 62.34 3.52
C ARG A 75 -6.77 61.40 2.84
N THR A 76 -7.34 60.57 3.73
CA THR A 76 -8.77 60.36 4.04
C THR A 76 -9.66 59.40 3.22
N LEU A 77 -10.46 58.66 4.01
CA LEU A 77 -11.83 58.16 3.79
C LEU A 77 -12.01 56.90 2.92
N ALA A 78 -12.36 55.76 3.55
CA ALA A 78 -13.76 55.37 3.77
C ALA A 78 -13.88 53.84 3.95
N ALA A 79 -14.51 53.43 5.05
CA ALA A 79 -15.09 52.09 5.23
C ALA A 79 -16.48 52.01 4.55
N PRO A 80 -17.01 50.80 4.34
CA PRO A 80 -18.31 50.45 4.96
C PRO A 80 -18.28 49.05 5.62
N ALA A 81 -18.72 48.93 6.88
CA ALA A 81 -20.05 48.47 7.32
C ALA A 81 -20.39 47.06 6.80
N ILE A 82 -20.15 45.98 7.56
CA ILE A 82 -21.03 45.40 8.60
C ILE A 82 -22.51 45.38 8.19
N ILE A 83 -22.98 44.21 7.75
CA ILE A 83 -24.38 43.83 7.77
C ILE A 83 -24.52 42.66 8.75
N VAL A 84 -25.23 42.94 9.83
CA VAL A 84 -25.76 41.97 10.80
C VAL A 84 -27.08 41.46 10.22
N VAL A 85 -27.25 40.15 10.11
CA VAL A 85 -28.57 39.51 9.98
C VAL A 85 -28.66 38.46 11.09
N GLU A 86 -29.63 38.68 11.96
CA GLU A 86 -29.96 37.89 13.14
C GLU A 86 -31.22 37.05 12.87
N GLU A 87 -31.35 35.98 13.65
CA GLU A 87 -32.50 35.06 13.80
C GLU A 87 -32.70 34.00 12.69
N LYS A 88 -33.07 32.74 12.97
CA LYS A 88 -33.80 32.19 14.12
C LYS A 88 -33.54 30.68 14.23
N LYS A 89 -33.33 30.23 15.48
CA LYS A 89 -33.15 28.82 15.88
C LYS A 89 -34.55 28.17 16.04
N VAL A 90 -34.80 27.03 15.41
CA VAL A 90 -35.98 26.19 15.67
C VAL A 90 -35.53 24.76 15.93
N GLU A 91 -35.73 24.30 17.16
CA GLU A 91 -35.51 22.93 17.62
C GLU A 91 -36.82 22.12 17.47
N PRO A 92 -36.78 20.88 16.94
CA PRO A 92 -37.90 19.96 17.09
C PRO A 92 -37.72 19.03 18.31
N LYS A 93 -38.78 19.01 19.12
CA LYS A 93 -39.07 18.13 20.26
C LYS A 93 -38.89 16.64 19.93
N VAL A 94 -38.19 15.95 20.81
CA VAL A 94 -38.15 14.48 20.91
C VAL A 94 -39.33 14.01 21.76
N GLU A 95 -40.30 13.33 21.15
CA GLU A 95 -41.32 12.57 21.87
C GLU A 95 -40.79 11.18 22.24
N ARG A 96 -40.73 10.95 23.54
CA ARG A 96 -40.30 9.72 24.20
C ARG A 96 -41.51 8.77 24.24
N ARG A 97 -41.46 7.70 23.47
CA ARG A 97 -42.50 6.65 23.49
C ARG A 97 -42.06 5.52 24.42
N GLU A 98 -42.95 5.16 25.34
CA GLU A 98 -42.75 4.22 26.44
C GLU A 98 -42.63 2.77 25.95
N GLU A 99 -41.69 2.03 26.53
CA GLU A 99 -41.53 0.58 26.36
C GLU A 99 -42.49 -0.18 27.29
N PRO A 100 -43.25 -1.17 26.79
CA PRO A 100 -44.02 -2.06 27.65
C PRO A 100 -43.16 -3.17 28.26
N LYS A 101 -43.28 -3.33 29.59
CA LYS A 101 -42.76 -4.43 30.41
C LYS A 101 -43.26 -5.78 29.87
N VAL A 102 -42.33 -6.69 29.60
CA VAL A 102 -42.62 -8.13 29.43
C VAL A 102 -42.10 -8.89 30.64
N GLU A 103 -43.03 -9.58 31.30
CA GLU A 103 -42.79 -10.44 32.46
C GLU A 103 -41.89 -11.64 32.10
N ARG A 104 -40.94 -11.87 33.00
CA ARG A 104 -40.03 -13.02 33.01
C ARG A 104 -40.82 -14.27 33.40
N ARG A 105 -40.99 -15.21 32.47
CA ARG A 105 -41.52 -16.55 32.74
C ARG A 105 -40.44 -17.61 32.49
N GLU A 106 -40.34 -18.55 33.42
CA GLU A 106 -39.24 -19.47 33.64
C GLU A 106 -39.04 -20.51 32.52
N GLU A 107 -37.78 -20.91 32.34
CA GLU A 107 -37.31 -21.91 31.38
C GLU A 107 -37.74 -23.34 31.79
N PRO A 108 -38.22 -24.18 30.85
CA PRO A 108 -38.19 -25.62 31.02
C PRO A 108 -36.86 -26.19 30.48
N LYS A 109 -36.12 -26.85 31.38
CA LYS A 109 -35.00 -27.76 31.06
C LYS A 109 -35.44 -28.80 30.03
N VAL A 110 -34.80 -28.83 28.86
CA VAL A 110 -34.88 -29.95 27.92
C VAL A 110 -33.52 -30.64 27.87
N GLU A 111 -33.57 -31.95 28.04
CA GLU A 111 -32.46 -32.88 28.13
C GLU A 111 -31.57 -32.86 26.88
N ARG A 112 -30.26 -32.88 27.15
CA ARG A 112 -29.17 -32.97 26.18
C ARG A 112 -29.19 -34.37 25.55
N ARG A 113 -29.62 -34.46 24.28
CA ARG A 113 -29.38 -35.64 23.43
C ARG A 113 -28.02 -35.47 22.76
N GLU A 114 -27.13 -36.43 22.97
CA GLU A 114 -25.80 -36.46 22.36
C GLU A 114 -25.91 -36.65 20.84
N GLU A 115 -25.28 -35.75 20.08
CA GLU A 115 -25.07 -35.90 18.64
C GLU A 115 -23.79 -36.71 18.36
N PRO A 116 -23.78 -37.56 17.32
CA PRO A 116 -22.67 -38.47 17.04
C PRO A 116 -21.44 -37.73 16.51
N LYS A 117 -20.27 -38.15 16.99
CA LYS A 117 -18.95 -37.76 16.47
C LYS A 117 -18.87 -38.01 14.97
N VAL A 118 -18.85 -36.94 14.18
CA VAL A 118 -18.42 -36.98 12.78
C VAL A 118 -16.90 -36.95 12.76
N GLU A 119 -16.31 -38.08 12.38
CA GLU A 119 -14.89 -38.18 12.03
C GLU A 119 -14.54 -37.16 10.94
N LYS A 120 -13.51 -36.36 11.19
CA LYS A 120 -12.91 -35.45 10.21
C LYS A 120 -12.42 -36.26 9.01
N LYS A 121 -13.15 -36.22 7.90
CA LYS A 121 -12.59 -36.48 6.57
C LYS A 121 -11.52 -35.43 6.29
N GLU A 122 -10.31 -35.89 6.01
CA GLU A 122 -9.24 -35.09 5.41
C GLU A 122 -9.77 -34.42 4.14
N SER A 123 -9.85 -33.08 4.15
CA SER A 123 -10.25 -32.31 2.99
C SER A 123 -9.05 -32.16 2.05
N THR A 124 -9.04 -32.91 0.96
CA THR A 124 -8.18 -32.72 -0.22
C THR A 124 -8.63 -31.47 -1.00
N ALA A 125 -8.59 -30.29 -0.36
CA ALA A 125 -8.93 -29.06 -1.05
C ALA A 125 -7.89 -28.77 -2.15
N SER A 126 -8.32 -28.86 -3.41
CA SER A 126 -7.48 -28.58 -4.58
C SER A 126 -7.14 -27.09 -4.74
N VAL A 127 -7.89 -26.22 -4.05
CA VAL A 127 -7.78 -24.76 -4.11
C VAL A 127 -7.58 -24.20 -2.70
N ALA A 128 -6.66 -23.24 -2.57
CA ALA A 128 -6.40 -22.55 -1.32
C ALA A 128 -7.61 -21.69 -0.90
N PRO A 129 -7.88 -21.54 0.41
CA PRO A 129 -8.98 -20.72 0.87
C PRO A 129 -8.80 -19.26 0.46
N ALA A 130 -9.92 -18.54 0.31
CA ALA A 130 -9.88 -17.10 0.09
C ALA A 130 -9.12 -16.42 1.24
N PRO A 131 -8.10 -15.61 0.93
CA PRO A 131 -7.30 -15.00 1.98
C PRO A 131 -8.12 -14.04 2.84
N SER A 132 -7.95 -14.12 4.16
CA SER A 132 -8.63 -13.26 5.13
C SER A 132 -7.64 -12.63 6.11
N GLY A 133 -8.02 -11.52 6.73
CA GLY A 133 -7.17 -10.79 7.67
C GLY A 133 -5.98 -10.08 7.01
N THR A 134 -5.08 -9.60 7.86
CA THR A 134 -3.96 -8.72 7.51
C THR A 134 -2.60 -9.31 7.88
N ASN A 135 -2.51 -10.59 8.22
CA ASN A 135 -1.22 -11.25 8.35
C ASN A 135 -0.47 -11.22 7.02
N ILE A 136 0.86 -11.10 7.07
CA ILE A 136 1.68 -11.36 5.90
C ILE A 136 1.39 -12.78 5.44
N ARG A 137 1.18 -12.96 4.14
CA ARG A 137 0.84 -14.26 3.57
C ARG A 137 2.08 -14.97 3.07
N GLY A 138 2.12 -16.29 3.18
CA GLY A 138 3.16 -17.14 2.63
C GLY A 138 2.66 -17.91 1.42
N LEU A 139 3.35 -17.75 0.29
CA LEU A 139 3.17 -18.53 -0.94
C LEU A 139 4.45 -19.31 -1.24
N ALA A 140 4.35 -20.64 -1.32
CA ALA A 140 5.40 -21.46 -1.91
C ALA A 140 5.02 -21.80 -3.35
N VAL A 141 5.93 -21.56 -4.29
CA VAL A 141 5.79 -22.02 -5.68
C VAL A 141 6.81 -23.13 -5.92
N VAL A 142 6.32 -24.36 -6.05
CA VAL A 142 7.15 -25.54 -6.31
C VAL A 142 7.38 -25.65 -7.81
N LYS A 143 8.63 -25.45 -8.24
CA LYS A 143 9.05 -25.68 -9.62
C LYS A 143 9.31 -27.17 -9.81
N LYS A 144 8.58 -27.80 -10.74
CA LYS A 144 8.79 -29.21 -11.03
C LYS A 144 10.15 -29.41 -11.67
N THR A 145 10.86 -30.41 -11.18
CA THR A 145 12.08 -30.92 -11.79
C THR A 145 11.82 -32.35 -12.24
N GLY A 146 12.54 -32.83 -13.26
CA GLY A 146 12.35 -34.18 -13.80
C GLY A 146 12.91 -35.31 -12.91
N SER A 147 13.40 -34.99 -11.71
CA SER A 147 14.05 -35.87 -10.73
C SER A 147 13.09 -36.28 -9.61
N GLU A 148 13.50 -37.21 -8.75
CA GLU A 148 12.71 -37.62 -7.58
C GLU A 148 12.50 -36.43 -6.62
N ALA A 149 11.24 -36.00 -6.47
CA ALA A 149 10.89 -34.78 -5.75
C ALA A 149 11.03 -34.93 -4.23
N LYS A 150 12.01 -34.24 -3.65
CA LYS A 150 12.20 -34.05 -2.20
C LYS A 150 11.27 -32.99 -1.62
N ASN A 151 10.92 -31.99 -2.43
CA ASN A 151 9.96 -30.95 -2.10
C ASN A 151 8.73 -31.11 -2.99
N LYS A 152 7.56 -31.26 -2.38
CA LYS A 152 6.32 -31.47 -3.12
C LYS A 152 5.16 -30.74 -2.48
N ARG A 153 4.26 -30.27 -3.33
CA ARG A 153 2.95 -29.83 -2.90
C ARG A 153 2.17 -31.05 -2.41
N LYS A 154 1.76 -31.04 -1.14
CA LYS A 154 0.88 -32.08 -0.58
C LYS A 154 -0.59 -31.75 -0.85
N ASP A 155 -0.96 -30.48 -0.67
CA ASP A 155 -2.27 -29.93 -0.97
C ASP A 155 -2.15 -28.41 -1.27
N ALA A 156 -3.25 -27.67 -1.34
CA ALA A 156 -3.22 -26.25 -1.69
C ALA A 156 -2.60 -25.32 -0.62
N VAL A 157 -2.35 -25.81 0.59
CA VAL A 157 -1.79 -25.02 1.70
C VAL A 157 -0.59 -25.70 2.35
N THR A 158 -0.26 -26.95 2.00
CA THR A 158 0.81 -27.72 2.62
C THR A 158 1.89 -28.08 1.61
N VAL A 159 3.12 -27.72 1.94
CA VAL A 159 4.32 -28.14 1.21
C VAL A 159 5.11 -29.11 2.09
N THR A 160 5.53 -30.23 1.53
CA THR A 160 6.50 -31.12 2.15
C THR A 160 7.89 -30.71 1.69
N THR A 161 8.81 -30.44 2.61
CA THR A 161 10.23 -30.24 2.32
C THR A 161 11.06 -31.30 3.02
N GLY A 162 11.69 -32.19 2.25
CA GLY A 162 12.33 -33.39 2.78
C GLY A 162 11.30 -34.28 3.48
N SER A 163 11.38 -34.41 4.80
CA SER A 163 10.45 -35.20 5.62
C SER A 163 9.49 -34.35 6.46
N THR A 164 9.46 -33.03 6.26
CA THR A 164 8.66 -32.10 7.10
C THR A 164 7.54 -31.47 6.29
N ASP A 165 6.32 -31.55 6.80
CA ASP A 165 5.17 -30.83 6.26
C ASP A 165 5.07 -29.43 6.89
N VAL A 166 4.92 -28.42 6.05
CA VAL A 166 4.73 -27.03 6.47
C VAL A 166 3.46 -26.47 5.86
N THR A 167 2.55 -26.00 6.71
CA THR A 167 1.32 -25.32 6.30
C THR A 167 1.58 -23.82 6.10
N LEU A 168 1.20 -23.32 4.93
CA LEU A 168 1.28 -21.93 4.45
C LEU A 168 -0.14 -21.40 4.13
N ASP A 169 -0.23 -20.25 3.46
CA ASP A 169 -1.52 -19.71 3.00
C ASP A 169 -1.85 -20.21 1.59
N GLU A 170 -0.83 -20.46 0.78
CA GLU A 170 -0.98 -21.08 -0.53
C GLU A 170 0.29 -21.83 -0.92
N VAL A 171 0.11 -23.00 -1.54
CA VAL A 171 1.17 -23.77 -2.20
C VAL A 171 0.69 -24.09 -3.61
N THR A 172 1.47 -23.71 -4.60
CA THR A 172 1.18 -23.93 -6.02
C THR A 172 2.38 -24.54 -6.73
N GLU A 173 2.15 -25.05 -7.92
CA GLU A 173 3.19 -25.61 -8.78
C GLU A 173 3.22 -24.85 -10.10
N SER A 174 4.41 -24.59 -10.62
CA SER A 174 4.55 -24.00 -11.95
C SER A 174 5.83 -24.48 -12.62
N ASP A 175 5.70 -24.88 -13.88
CA ASP A 175 6.82 -25.33 -14.71
C ASP A 175 7.47 -24.16 -15.46
N ASP A 176 6.75 -23.04 -15.60
CA ASP A 176 7.17 -21.86 -16.35
C ASP A 176 6.64 -20.58 -15.69
N LEU A 177 7.49 -19.93 -14.90
CA LEU A 177 7.16 -18.70 -14.18
C LEU A 177 7.13 -17.45 -15.06
N LYS A 178 7.46 -17.57 -16.35
CA LYS A 178 7.27 -16.51 -17.34
C LYS A 178 5.82 -16.43 -17.82
N LYS A 179 4.99 -17.41 -17.46
CA LYS A 179 3.57 -17.44 -17.75
C LYS A 179 2.76 -17.24 -16.48
N ALA A 180 1.65 -16.52 -16.63
CA ALA A 180 0.69 -16.38 -15.55
C ALA A 180 0.13 -17.77 -15.18
N PHE A 181 0.03 -18.02 -13.88
CA PHE A 181 -0.57 -19.22 -13.31
C PHE A 181 -1.61 -18.83 -12.27
N GLU A 182 -2.46 -19.79 -11.90
CA GLU A 182 -3.49 -19.56 -10.89
C GLU A 182 -2.87 -19.50 -9.50
N SER A 183 -3.02 -18.35 -8.87
CA SER A 183 -2.75 -18.18 -7.45
C SER A 183 -3.76 -17.21 -6.85
N VAL A 184 -4.38 -17.62 -5.75
CA VAL A 184 -5.35 -16.83 -5.01
C VAL A 184 -4.65 -15.67 -4.31
N CYS A 185 -3.47 -15.91 -3.71
CA CYS A 185 -2.69 -14.87 -3.04
C CYS A 185 -2.18 -13.81 -4.03
N LEU A 186 -1.59 -14.20 -5.17
CA LEU A 186 -1.14 -13.24 -6.18
C LEU A 186 -2.33 -12.46 -6.77
N SER A 187 -3.46 -13.11 -7.01
CA SER A 187 -4.66 -12.44 -7.51
C SER A 187 -5.19 -11.41 -6.52
N GLU A 188 -5.12 -11.71 -5.22
CA GLU A 188 -5.59 -10.82 -4.17
C GLU A 188 -4.70 -9.59 -4.02
N ILE A 189 -3.38 -9.75 -3.96
CA ILE A 189 -2.43 -8.61 -3.90
C ILE A 189 -2.64 -7.68 -5.09
N ARG A 190 -2.73 -8.25 -6.30
CA ARG A 190 -3.00 -7.49 -7.53
C ARG A 190 -4.31 -6.72 -7.46
N ARG A 191 -5.39 -7.39 -7.03
CA ARG A 191 -6.72 -6.79 -6.90
C ARG A 191 -6.68 -5.60 -5.94
N GLN A 192 -6.01 -5.75 -4.80
CA GLN A 192 -5.95 -4.73 -3.76
C GLN A 192 -5.13 -3.51 -4.20
N TRP A 193 -4.01 -3.72 -4.87
CA TRP A 193 -3.23 -2.64 -5.45
C TRP A 193 -4.05 -1.82 -6.44
N ILE A 194 -4.69 -2.52 -7.38
CA ILE A 194 -5.60 -1.93 -8.36
C ILE A 194 -6.74 -1.23 -7.62
N GLN A 195 -7.29 -1.75 -6.52
CA GLN A 195 -8.36 -1.08 -5.77
C GLN A 195 -7.92 0.17 -5.00
N GLY A 196 -6.65 0.58 -5.08
CA GLY A 196 -6.15 1.78 -4.42
C GLY A 196 -5.67 1.51 -3.00
N HIS A 197 -5.22 0.29 -2.69
CA HIS A 197 -4.62 -0.05 -1.41
C HIS A 197 -3.12 -0.32 -1.57
N ASN A 198 -2.33 0.01 -0.53
CA ASN A 198 -0.91 -0.31 -0.54
C ASN A 198 -0.70 -1.81 -0.42
N THR A 199 0.19 -2.34 -1.26
CA THR A 199 0.50 -3.76 -1.29
C THR A 199 1.99 -4.01 -1.44
N ALA A 200 2.41 -5.23 -1.10
CA ALA A 200 3.79 -5.65 -1.28
C ALA A 200 3.89 -7.11 -1.70
N LEU A 201 4.87 -7.39 -2.54
CA LEU A 201 5.30 -8.73 -2.92
C LEU A 201 6.79 -8.85 -2.59
N LEU A 202 7.09 -9.61 -1.54
CA LEU A 202 8.43 -10.00 -1.15
C LEU A 202 8.75 -11.32 -1.84
N VAL A 203 9.72 -11.34 -2.74
CA VAL A 203 10.09 -12.52 -3.54
C VAL A 203 11.47 -13.02 -3.15
N GLY A 204 11.53 -14.26 -2.70
CA GLY A 204 12.77 -15.00 -2.48
C GLY A 204 12.76 -16.32 -3.25
N CYS A 205 13.81 -17.10 -3.09
CA CYS A 205 13.90 -18.42 -3.68
C CYS A 205 14.85 -19.35 -2.93
N GLY A 206 14.71 -20.64 -3.22
CA GLY A 206 15.74 -21.65 -2.97
C GLY A 206 16.95 -21.48 -3.88
N LYS A 207 17.90 -22.39 -3.75
CA LYS A 207 19.22 -22.30 -4.39
C LYS A 207 19.11 -22.41 -5.91
N GLY A 208 19.81 -21.54 -6.65
CA GLY A 208 19.86 -21.55 -8.11
C GLY A 208 18.60 -21.03 -8.81
N LEU A 209 17.61 -20.51 -8.06
CA LEU A 209 16.30 -20.13 -8.59
C LEU A 209 16.07 -18.62 -8.64
N ARG A 210 17.15 -17.82 -8.60
CA ARG A 210 17.06 -16.35 -8.65
C ARG A 210 16.30 -15.85 -9.88
N ASN A 211 16.59 -16.42 -11.05
CA ASN A 211 15.91 -16.03 -12.29
C ASN A 211 14.42 -16.40 -12.27
N ASP A 212 14.06 -17.52 -11.65
CA ASP A 212 12.67 -17.94 -11.48
C ASP A 212 11.90 -16.99 -10.55
N ALA A 213 12.52 -16.53 -9.46
CA ALA A 213 11.96 -15.47 -8.61
C ALA A 213 11.76 -14.16 -9.37
N ILE A 214 12.73 -13.77 -10.22
CA ILE A 214 12.61 -12.60 -11.09
C ILE A 214 11.46 -12.79 -12.10
N ASP A 215 11.33 -13.96 -12.71
CA ASP A 215 10.26 -14.27 -13.66
C ASP A 215 8.89 -14.20 -12.99
N LEU A 216 8.75 -14.73 -11.76
CA LEU A 216 7.53 -14.60 -10.95
C LEU A 216 7.17 -13.12 -10.72
N ALA A 217 8.15 -12.30 -10.33
CA ALA A 217 7.96 -10.87 -10.11
C ALA A 217 7.53 -10.12 -11.38
N LYS A 218 8.20 -10.40 -12.51
CA LYS A 218 7.90 -9.82 -13.82
C LYS A 218 6.52 -10.22 -14.32
N THR A 219 6.17 -11.50 -14.24
CA THR A 219 4.86 -12.04 -14.62
C THR A 219 3.75 -11.42 -13.77
N PHE A 220 3.99 -11.25 -12.45
CA PHE A 220 3.08 -10.52 -11.59
C PHE A 220 2.90 -9.09 -12.10
N LEU A 221 3.96 -8.31 -12.29
CA LEU A 221 3.84 -6.92 -12.73
C LEU A 221 3.14 -6.79 -14.09
N ALA A 222 3.54 -7.59 -15.08
CA ALA A 222 2.94 -7.60 -16.42
C ALA A 222 1.45 -7.89 -16.38
N THR A 223 1.02 -8.90 -15.60
CA THR A 223 -0.40 -9.23 -15.44
C THR A 223 -1.17 -8.11 -14.73
N SER A 224 -0.53 -7.35 -13.83
CA SER A 224 -1.17 -6.22 -13.14
C SER A 224 -1.43 -5.07 -14.10
N VAL A 225 -0.40 -4.72 -14.89
CA VAL A 225 -0.50 -3.64 -15.89
C VAL A 225 -1.47 -4.02 -17.01
N LYS A 226 -1.48 -5.29 -17.43
CA LYS A 226 -2.49 -5.78 -18.39
C LYS A 226 -3.92 -5.58 -17.85
N LYS A 227 -4.18 -5.94 -16.59
CA LYS A 227 -5.51 -5.71 -15.99
C LYS A 227 -5.89 -4.24 -15.89
N LEU A 228 -4.93 -3.35 -15.62
CA LEU A 228 -5.18 -1.91 -15.64
C LEU A 228 -5.58 -1.43 -17.05
N LYS A 229 -4.89 -1.90 -18.09
CA LYS A 229 -5.28 -1.64 -19.49
C LYS A 229 -6.67 -2.18 -19.82
N ASP A 230 -6.97 -3.40 -19.38
CA ASP A 230 -8.27 -4.06 -19.63
C ASP A 230 -9.44 -3.32 -18.95
N ILE A 231 -9.20 -2.60 -17.84
CA ILE A 231 -10.19 -1.73 -17.20
C ILE A 231 -10.50 -0.50 -18.07
N GLY A 232 -9.50 0.04 -18.79
CA GLY A 232 -9.67 1.16 -19.71
C GLY A 232 -9.78 2.54 -19.07
N ASP A 233 -9.81 2.63 -17.74
CA ASP A 233 -9.68 3.88 -16.99
C ASP A 233 -8.26 4.46 -17.14
N PHE A 234 -8.11 5.78 -16.97
CA PHE A 234 -6.78 6.39 -16.93
C PHE A 234 -5.97 5.82 -15.77
N PHE A 235 -4.72 5.45 -16.08
CA PHE A 235 -3.72 5.12 -15.09
C PHE A 235 -2.32 5.54 -15.55
N LYS A 236 -1.46 5.80 -14.58
CA LYS A 236 -0.02 5.99 -14.76
C LYS A 236 0.70 5.44 -13.54
N ILE A 237 1.76 4.68 -13.77
CA ILE A 237 2.59 4.12 -12.70
C ILE A 237 3.92 4.85 -12.67
N PHE A 238 4.32 5.34 -11.49
CA PHE A 238 5.60 5.97 -11.25
C PHE A 238 6.50 4.96 -10.52
N ALA A 239 7.56 4.53 -11.20
CA ALA A 239 8.48 3.53 -10.70
C ALA A 239 9.79 4.15 -10.24
N ILE A 240 10.24 3.74 -9.05
CA ILE A 240 11.61 3.89 -8.56
C ILE A 240 12.16 2.50 -8.24
N MET A 241 13.46 2.30 -8.36
CA MET A 241 14.09 1.00 -8.09
C MET A 241 15.49 1.21 -7.52
N VAL A 242 15.82 0.48 -6.46
CA VAL A 242 17.06 0.65 -5.69
C VAL A 242 17.62 -0.72 -5.27
N ALA A 243 18.93 -0.88 -5.32
CA ALA A 243 19.64 -1.98 -4.65
C ALA A 243 20.07 -1.49 -3.27
N ILE A 244 19.68 -2.19 -2.23
CA ILE A 244 19.94 -1.82 -0.83
C ILE A 244 21.13 -2.61 -0.34
N LYS A 245 22.16 -1.89 0.10
CA LYS A 245 23.40 -2.47 0.63
C LYS A 245 23.31 -2.72 2.13
N ASP A 246 22.68 -1.80 2.85
CA ASP A 246 22.51 -1.81 4.30
C ASP A 246 21.29 -0.95 4.71
N ALA A 247 21.14 -0.64 5.99
CA ALA A 247 19.93 -0.01 6.51
C ALA A 247 19.64 1.40 5.99
N ASP A 248 20.64 2.15 5.52
CA ASP A 248 20.44 3.51 5.00
C ASP A 248 21.23 3.83 3.73
N SER A 249 21.94 2.88 3.14
CA SER A 249 22.61 3.04 1.84
C SER A 249 22.00 2.20 0.73
N GLY A 250 21.86 2.80 -0.45
CA GLY A 250 21.45 2.08 -1.65
C GLY A 250 21.87 2.78 -2.93
N LYS A 251 21.73 2.05 -4.04
CA LYS A 251 22.12 2.46 -5.39
C LYS A 251 20.87 2.55 -6.27
N ASP A 252 20.66 3.71 -6.89
CA ASP A 252 19.60 3.91 -7.87
C ASP A 252 19.81 2.97 -9.08
N LEU A 253 18.85 2.09 -9.33
CA LEU A 253 18.94 1.11 -10.41
C LEU A 253 18.40 1.65 -11.74
N LEU A 254 17.66 2.76 -11.74
CA LEU A 254 17.10 3.36 -12.95
C LEU A 254 17.98 4.48 -13.51
N LYS A 255 19.18 4.65 -12.95
CA LYS A 255 20.22 5.58 -13.37
C LYS A 255 21.53 4.85 -13.65
N ASP A 256 22.01 4.96 -14.88
CA ASP A 256 23.26 4.33 -15.29
C ASP A 256 24.46 4.93 -14.53
N GLY A 257 25.35 4.04 -14.07
CA GLY A 257 26.56 4.44 -13.35
C GLY A 257 26.33 5.02 -11.96
N ALA A 258 25.15 4.82 -11.35
CA ALA A 258 24.87 5.29 -10.00
C ALA A 258 25.81 4.65 -8.95
N SER A 259 26.21 5.47 -7.97
CA SER A 259 26.92 5.05 -6.77
C SER A 259 25.95 4.58 -5.67
N TYR A 260 26.51 3.94 -4.64
CA TYR A 260 25.79 3.76 -3.38
C TYR A 260 25.84 5.06 -2.60
N ASP A 261 24.66 5.61 -2.30
CA ASP A 261 24.49 6.85 -1.56
C ASP A 261 23.53 6.63 -0.40
N ARG A 262 23.46 7.61 0.50
CA ARG A 262 22.50 7.57 1.61
C ARG A 262 21.08 7.76 1.08
N LEU A 263 20.20 6.82 1.43
CA LEU A 263 18.78 6.85 1.06
C LEU A 263 18.08 8.02 1.74
N LYS A 264 17.45 8.87 0.92
CA LYS A 264 16.60 9.96 1.40
C LYS A 264 15.18 9.46 1.56
N LEU A 265 14.93 8.81 2.70
CA LEU A 265 13.60 8.27 3.00
C LEU A 265 12.55 9.38 3.01
N SER A 266 11.41 9.12 2.40
CA SER A 266 10.27 10.02 2.38
C SER A 266 8.97 9.25 2.60
N SER A 267 7.86 9.96 2.72
CA SER A 267 6.54 9.36 2.87
C SER A 267 5.46 10.24 2.28
N SER A 268 4.54 9.64 1.54
CA SER A 268 3.23 10.21 1.26
C SER A 268 2.24 9.84 2.37
N PRO A 269 1.34 10.74 2.80
CA PRO A 269 0.24 10.38 3.69
C PRO A 269 -0.81 9.50 2.99
N ILE A 270 -0.82 9.45 1.65
CA ILE A 270 -1.79 8.69 0.84
C ILE A 270 -1.26 7.28 0.57
N TYR A 271 -0.04 7.16 0.01
CA TYR A 271 0.51 5.86 -0.43
C TYR A 271 1.70 5.36 0.40
N GLY A 272 2.14 6.08 1.44
CA GLY A 272 3.12 5.58 2.41
C GLY A 272 4.59 5.84 2.04
N PRO A 273 5.53 4.99 2.50
CA PRO A 273 6.97 5.18 2.31
C PRO A 273 7.41 5.30 0.85
N SER A 274 8.45 6.10 0.61
CA SER A 274 9.11 6.31 -0.67
C SER A 274 10.58 6.68 -0.45
N ILE A 275 11.32 6.89 -1.53
CA ILE A 275 12.71 7.37 -1.53
C ILE A 275 12.80 8.58 -2.46
N ASN A 276 13.31 9.69 -1.96
CA ASN A 276 13.55 10.90 -2.74
C ASN A 276 14.88 10.83 -3.48
N ASP A 277 15.01 11.69 -4.50
CA ASP A 277 16.21 11.88 -5.32
C ASP A 277 16.67 10.64 -6.12
N LEU A 278 15.75 9.69 -6.35
CA LEU A 278 15.95 8.61 -7.32
C LEU A 278 15.36 8.98 -8.67
N ALA A 279 15.88 8.38 -9.73
CA ALA A 279 15.29 8.42 -11.06
C ALA A 279 13.90 7.78 -11.04
N VAL A 280 12.93 8.49 -11.60
CA VAL A 280 11.54 8.02 -11.73
C VAL A 280 11.27 7.67 -13.19
N LYS A 281 10.63 6.52 -13.42
CA LYS A 281 10.14 6.10 -14.74
C LYS A 281 8.62 6.05 -14.73
N GLU A 282 8.00 6.64 -15.74
CA GLU A 282 6.56 6.52 -15.97
C GLU A 282 6.26 5.27 -16.79
N ILE A 283 5.20 4.55 -16.40
CA ILE A 283 4.77 3.31 -17.03
C ILE A 283 3.27 3.41 -17.31
N THR A 284 2.91 3.16 -18.57
CA THR A 284 1.54 3.06 -19.06
C THR A 284 1.31 1.75 -19.84
N SER A 285 2.37 0.99 -20.07
CA SER A 285 2.33 -0.25 -20.84
C SER A 285 3.03 -1.43 -20.16
N VAL A 286 2.67 -2.66 -20.59
CA VAL A 286 3.29 -3.89 -20.07
C VAL A 286 4.76 -3.93 -20.46
N GLU A 287 5.03 -3.49 -21.69
CA GLU A 287 6.36 -3.39 -22.30
C GLU A 287 7.26 -2.44 -21.51
N GLU A 288 6.77 -1.25 -21.17
CA GLU A 288 7.49 -0.31 -20.31
C GLU A 288 7.73 -0.88 -18.91
N ALA A 289 6.73 -1.54 -18.33
CA ALA A 289 6.84 -2.12 -16.99
C ALA A 289 7.96 -3.18 -16.91
N LEU A 290 7.98 -4.09 -17.90
CA LEU A 290 9.01 -5.12 -18.01
C LEU A 290 10.38 -4.51 -18.30
N LYS A 291 10.44 -3.51 -19.18
CA LYS A 291 11.69 -2.81 -19.51
C LYS A 291 12.29 -2.11 -18.29
N VAL A 292 11.49 -1.44 -17.47
CA VAL A 292 11.96 -0.78 -16.24
C VAL A 292 12.57 -1.80 -15.28
N VAL A 293 11.93 -2.94 -15.08
CA VAL A 293 12.47 -4.02 -14.23
C VAL A 293 13.76 -4.58 -14.83
N ASP A 294 13.79 -4.87 -16.13
CA ASP A 294 14.96 -5.44 -16.80
C ASP A 294 16.16 -4.49 -16.79
N ASP A 295 15.95 -3.20 -17.03
CA ASP A 295 17.03 -2.20 -16.98
C ASP A 295 17.53 -2.02 -15.55
N GLY A 296 16.64 -2.00 -14.55
CA GLY A 296 17.03 -1.96 -13.14
C GLY A 296 17.84 -3.18 -12.70
N LEU A 297 17.43 -4.38 -13.12
CA LEU A 297 18.13 -5.62 -12.80
C LEU A 297 19.51 -5.70 -13.47
N LYS A 298 19.70 -5.16 -14.68
CA LYS A 298 21.04 -5.07 -15.31
C LYS A 298 22.00 -4.22 -14.47
N ASN A 299 21.49 -3.20 -13.79
CA ASN A 299 22.28 -2.32 -12.92
C ASN A 299 22.51 -2.92 -11.51
N ALA A 300 21.81 -4.00 -11.16
CA ALA A 300 21.95 -4.71 -9.89
C ALA A 300 23.13 -5.70 -9.94
N THR A 301 24.32 -5.22 -9.59
CA THR A 301 25.59 -5.95 -9.75
C THR A 301 25.89 -6.96 -8.64
N ASN A 302 25.21 -6.88 -7.50
CA ASN A 302 25.42 -7.77 -6.36
C ASN A 302 24.15 -8.56 -6.09
N GLU A 303 24.20 -9.86 -6.31
CA GLU A 303 23.03 -10.73 -6.19
C GLU A 303 22.57 -10.94 -4.74
N LYS A 304 23.42 -10.64 -3.76
CA LYS A 304 23.06 -10.75 -2.34
C LYS A 304 22.31 -9.53 -1.81
N GLU A 305 22.27 -8.43 -2.55
CA GLU A 305 21.58 -7.21 -2.12
C GLU A 305 20.07 -7.33 -2.30
N LEU A 306 19.35 -6.69 -1.40
CA LEU A 306 17.91 -6.56 -1.48
C LEU A 306 17.55 -5.54 -2.56
N ILE A 307 16.84 -5.99 -3.59
CA ILE A 307 16.30 -5.09 -4.61
C ILE A 307 14.93 -4.64 -4.17
N CYS A 308 14.70 -3.32 -4.12
CA CYS A 308 13.43 -2.72 -3.76
C CYS A 308 12.94 -1.83 -4.88
N ALA A 309 11.71 -2.04 -5.33
CA ALA A 309 11.04 -1.20 -6.31
C ALA A 309 9.68 -0.75 -5.78
N TYR A 310 9.41 0.56 -5.85
CA TYR A 310 8.08 1.09 -5.59
C TYR A 310 7.43 1.47 -6.91
N PHE A 311 6.26 0.91 -7.15
CA PHE A 311 5.37 1.25 -8.25
C PHE A 311 4.17 2.00 -7.67
N VAL A 312 4.19 3.33 -7.74
CA VAL A 312 3.08 4.17 -7.29
C VAL A 312 2.08 4.28 -8.45
N LEU A 313 0.93 3.62 -8.30
CA LEU A 313 -0.17 3.69 -9.24
C LEU A 313 -1.02 4.93 -8.94
N GLN A 314 -1.14 5.82 -9.92
CA GLN A 314 -2.15 6.87 -9.97
C GLN A 314 -3.20 6.49 -11.00
N GLN A 315 -4.47 6.58 -10.63
CA GLN A 315 -5.58 6.25 -11.53
C GLN A 315 -6.80 7.12 -11.24
N SER A 316 -7.62 7.33 -12.26
CA SER A 316 -8.92 8.01 -12.11
C SER A 316 -10.03 7.10 -12.59
N ARG A 317 -11.08 6.94 -11.78
CA ARG A 317 -12.21 6.06 -12.07
C ARG A 317 -13.49 6.83 -12.08
N LYS A 318 -14.34 6.56 -13.06
CA LYS A 318 -15.72 7.08 -13.04
C LYS A 318 -16.59 6.15 -12.20
N ALA A 319 -17.11 6.66 -11.09
CA ALA A 319 -18.05 5.96 -10.24
C ALA A 319 -19.22 6.88 -9.91
N ASN A 320 -20.45 6.45 -10.15
CA ASN A 320 -21.67 7.20 -9.85
C ASN A 320 -21.70 8.63 -10.45
N GLY A 321 -21.13 8.81 -11.65
CA GLY A 321 -21.05 10.12 -12.31
C GLY A 321 -19.98 11.06 -11.77
N GLU A 322 -19.20 10.64 -10.76
CA GLU A 322 -18.06 11.38 -10.21
C GLU A 322 -16.75 10.70 -10.61
N THR A 323 -15.72 11.50 -10.93
CA THR A 323 -14.37 11.00 -11.15
C THR A 323 -13.63 10.93 -9.82
N MET A 324 -13.26 9.72 -9.41
CA MET A 324 -12.52 9.45 -8.18
C MET A 324 -11.06 9.16 -8.51
N VAL A 325 -10.13 9.88 -7.89
CA VAL A 325 -8.68 9.66 -8.05
C VAL A 325 -8.14 8.81 -6.89
N TYR A 326 -7.30 7.83 -7.23
CA TYR A 326 -6.65 6.94 -6.28
C TYR A 326 -5.14 6.94 -6.49
N GLN A 327 -4.38 6.91 -5.40
CA GLN A 327 -2.94 6.63 -5.37
C GLN A 327 -2.63 5.45 -4.46
N SER A 328 -1.92 4.43 -4.97
CA SER A 328 -1.51 3.27 -4.19
C SER A 328 -0.11 2.80 -4.55
N ALA A 329 0.67 2.41 -3.55
CA ALA A 329 2.00 1.87 -3.75
C ALA A 329 1.99 0.34 -3.82
N PHE A 330 2.70 -0.21 -4.80
CA PHE A 330 3.13 -1.60 -4.82
C PHE A 330 4.63 -1.68 -4.56
N ASN A 331 5.02 -2.25 -3.42
CA ASN A 331 6.42 -2.55 -3.11
C ASN A 331 6.76 -3.94 -3.63
N LEU A 332 7.56 -4.02 -4.69
CA LEU A 332 8.19 -5.25 -5.13
C LEU A 332 9.58 -5.34 -4.50
N THR A 333 9.83 -6.41 -3.76
CA THR A 333 11.13 -6.67 -3.15
C THR A 333 11.66 -8.01 -3.61
N ILE A 334 12.91 -8.07 -4.05
CA ILE A 334 13.56 -9.31 -4.50
C ILE A 334 14.80 -9.54 -3.64
N ALA A 335 14.79 -10.61 -2.85
CA ALA A 335 15.93 -11.06 -2.04
C ALA A 335 16.73 -12.19 -2.72
N GLY A 336 16.15 -12.83 -3.74
CA GLY A 336 16.73 -14.03 -4.35
C GLY A 336 16.96 -15.12 -3.30
N GLU A 337 18.17 -15.68 -3.27
CA GLU A 337 18.54 -16.77 -2.35
C GLU A 337 18.80 -16.30 -0.90
N THR A 338 18.91 -14.98 -0.68
CA THR A 338 19.22 -14.37 0.63
C THR A 338 17.92 -14.03 1.37
N VAL A 339 17.05 -15.03 1.53
CA VAL A 339 15.72 -14.88 2.16
C VAL A 339 15.77 -14.38 3.60
N GLU A 340 16.93 -14.40 4.25
CA GLU A 340 17.16 -13.85 5.59
C GLU A 340 16.95 -12.33 5.66
N HIS A 341 17.02 -11.60 4.54
CA HIS A 341 16.62 -10.19 4.54
C HIS A 341 15.18 -10.02 5.04
N PHE A 342 14.27 -10.95 4.72
CA PHE A 342 12.88 -10.85 5.16
C PHE A 342 12.74 -11.06 6.67
N THR A 343 13.39 -12.08 7.23
CA THR A 343 13.37 -12.33 8.68
C THR A 343 14.14 -11.24 9.43
N GLY A 344 15.20 -10.68 8.84
CA GLY A 344 15.90 -9.49 9.33
C GLY A 344 15.00 -8.25 9.37
N LEU A 345 14.18 -8.02 8.35
CA LEU A 345 13.18 -6.93 8.32
C LEU A 345 12.12 -7.12 9.41
N LYS A 346 11.62 -8.36 9.59
CA LYS A 346 10.72 -8.73 10.70
C LYS A 346 11.36 -8.43 12.06
N ALA A 347 12.62 -8.84 12.25
CA ALA A 347 13.38 -8.63 13.48
C ALA A 347 13.83 -7.17 13.67
N LYS A 348 13.65 -6.31 12.66
CA LYS A 348 14.19 -4.93 12.62
C LYS A 348 15.71 -4.91 12.86
N SER A 349 16.42 -5.83 12.23
CA SER A 349 17.88 -5.91 12.31
C SER A 349 18.51 -4.55 11.92
N PRO A 350 19.57 -4.09 12.61
CA PRO A 350 20.27 -2.85 12.27
C PRO A 350 20.90 -2.84 10.86
N SER A 351 21.07 -4.00 10.24
CA SER A 351 21.56 -4.14 8.85
C SER A 351 20.46 -3.94 7.81
N GLU A 352 19.20 -3.96 8.22
CA GLU A 352 18.05 -3.96 7.31
C GLU A 352 17.35 -2.59 7.29
N PRO A 353 16.79 -2.18 6.14
CA PRO A 353 16.13 -0.88 5.98
C PRO A 353 14.72 -0.85 6.61
N ALA A 354 14.58 -1.23 7.89
CA ALA A 354 13.29 -1.40 8.56
C ALA A 354 12.39 -0.14 8.51
N LYS A 355 12.98 1.06 8.48
CA LYS A 355 12.23 2.33 8.34
C LYS A 355 11.55 2.48 6.98
N LEU A 356 12.17 1.97 5.91
CA LEU A 356 11.60 1.96 4.57
C LEU A 356 10.44 0.94 4.49
N TYR A 357 10.62 -0.23 5.10
CA TYR A 357 9.66 -1.33 5.10
C TYR A 357 8.58 -1.25 6.18
N ARG A 358 8.51 -0.16 6.95
CA ARG A 358 7.58 -0.01 8.08
C ARG A 358 6.09 -0.17 7.72
N TYR A 359 5.72 -0.05 6.43
CA TYR A 359 4.37 -0.38 5.97
C TYR A 359 4.24 -1.84 5.58
N THR A 360 5.20 -2.35 4.81
CA THR A 360 5.25 -3.73 4.33
C THR A 360 5.28 -4.76 5.46
N VAL A 361 5.98 -4.46 6.57
CA VAL A 361 6.15 -5.36 7.72
C VAL A 361 5.62 -4.68 8.99
N GLY A 362 4.42 -5.09 9.43
CA GLY A 362 3.72 -4.59 10.62
C GLY A 362 2.88 -3.32 10.43
N GLY A 363 2.82 -2.75 9.21
CA GLY A 363 2.15 -1.47 8.95
C GLY A 363 0.93 -1.57 8.03
N GLY A 364 0.53 -0.46 7.40
CA GLY A 364 -0.72 -0.34 6.60
C GLY A 364 -0.57 -0.84 5.17
N CYS A 365 -0.32 -2.14 5.00
CA CYS A 365 -0.04 -2.77 3.71
C CYS A 365 -0.57 -4.21 3.70
N LEU A 366 -1.08 -4.68 2.56
CA LEU A 366 -1.28 -6.12 2.34
C LEU A 366 -0.03 -6.71 1.70
N THR A 367 0.63 -7.62 2.41
CA THR A 367 1.93 -8.16 2.01
C THR A 367 1.84 -9.65 1.75
N LEU A 368 2.42 -10.06 0.63
CA LEU A 368 2.67 -11.47 0.29
C LEU A 368 4.18 -11.69 0.29
N CYS A 369 4.62 -12.69 1.04
CA CYS A 369 5.95 -13.28 0.94
C CYS A 369 5.84 -14.53 0.08
N ALA A 370 6.54 -14.57 -1.04
CA ALA A 370 6.49 -15.66 -2.02
C ALA A 370 7.90 -16.20 -2.26
N ASN A 371 8.09 -17.50 -2.07
CA ASN A 371 9.36 -18.16 -2.36
C ASN A 371 9.18 -19.24 -3.43
N VAL A 372 10.06 -19.21 -4.44
CA VAL A 372 10.17 -20.26 -5.44
C VAL A 372 11.15 -21.32 -4.94
N ILE A 373 10.75 -22.59 -4.95
CA ILE A 373 11.60 -23.72 -4.55
C ILE A 373 11.60 -24.79 -5.63
N ALA A 374 12.71 -25.50 -5.82
CA ALA A 374 12.78 -26.61 -6.76
C ALA A 374 12.38 -27.90 -6.07
N ALA A 375 11.76 -28.81 -6.81
CA ALA A 375 11.32 -30.09 -6.29
C ALA A 375 12.47 -30.97 -5.77
N ASP A 376 13.72 -30.76 -6.21
CA ASP A 376 14.90 -31.53 -5.80
C ASP A 376 15.91 -30.77 -4.92
N ASP A 377 15.60 -29.52 -4.53
CA ASP A 377 16.48 -28.66 -3.73
C ASP A 377 16.53 -29.09 -2.24
N ASP A 378 17.68 -29.58 -1.79
CA ASP A 378 17.91 -29.96 -0.39
C ASP A 378 17.83 -28.77 0.59
N ASP A 379 18.09 -27.55 0.10
CA ASP A 379 18.14 -26.33 0.90
C ASP A 379 16.80 -25.56 0.89
N ALA A 380 15.77 -26.08 0.21
CA ALA A 380 14.44 -25.44 0.09
C ALA A 380 13.78 -25.18 1.44
N LYS A 381 14.12 -25.96 2.47
CA LYS A 381 13.61 -25.80 3.84
C LYS A 381 13.85 -24.39 4.37
N LYS A 382 15.01 -23.79 4.09
CA LYS A 382 15.34 -22.43 4.53
C LYS A 382 14.36 -21.40 3.97
N ALA A 383 14.04 -21.50 2.67
CA ALA A 383 13.08 -20.63 2.02
C ALA A 383 11.66 -20.85 2.58
N VAL A 384 11.26 -22.09 2.84
CA VAL A 384 9.93 -22.39 3.41
C VAL A 384 9.82 -21.93 4.87
N ASP A 385 10.86 -22.08 5.69
CA ASP A 385 10.90 -21.60 7.08
C ASP A 385 10.79 -20.07 7.13
N CYS A 386 11.44 -19.35 6.21
CA CYS A 386 11.27 -17.91 6.07
C CYS A 386 9.80 -17.52 5.83
N LEU A 387 9.08 -18.24 4.96
CA LEU A 387 7.64 -18.00 4.74
C LEU A 387 6.83 -18.19 6.03
N LYS A 388 7.10 -19.27 6.77
CA LYS A 388 6.45 -19.55 8.04
C LYS A 388 6.68 -18.43 9.04
N GLU A 389 7.91 -17.96 9.17
CA GLU A 389 8.26 -16.87 10.08
C GLU A 389 7.60 -15.55 9.70
N MET A 390 7.55 -15.21 8.41
CA MET A 390 6.97 -13.95 7.96
C MET A 390 5.46 -13.89 8.24
N ARG A 391 4.76 -15.03 8.20
CA ARG A 391 3.30 -15.11 8.47
C ARG A 391 2.89 -14.76 9.90
N GLU A 392 3.85 -14.82 10.83
CA GLU A 392 3.63 -14.40 12.22
C GLU A 392 3.41 -12.88 12.35
N VAL A 393 3.80 -12.11 11.33
CA VAL A 393 3.61 -10.66 11.31
C VAL A 393 2.18 -10.32 10.91
N LYS A 394 1.48 -9.61 11.81
CA LYS A 394 0.18 -9.01 11.53
C LYS A 394 0.34 -7.56 11.09
N ASN A 395 0.00 -7.25 9.85
CA ASN A 395 -0.08 -5.88 9.37
C ASN A 395 -1.35 -5.20 9.89
N THR A 396 -1.36 -3.88 9.89
CA THR A 396 -2.60 -3.10 10.05
C THR A 396 -3.35 -3.05 8.72
N GLU A 397 -4.65 -2.78 8.77
CA GLU A 397 -5.44 -2.65 7.54
C GLU A 397 -4.84 -1.58 6.61
N PRO A 398 -4.75 -1.86 5.31
CA PRO A 398 -4.29 -0.87 4.36
C PRO A 398 -5.29 0.28 4.31
N ARG A 399 -4.77 1.48 4.11
CA ARG A 399 -5.62 2.66 3.93
C ARG A 399 -6.10 2.76 2.51
N SER A 400 -7.23 3.42 2.36
CA SER A 400 -7.72 3.85 1.05
C SER A 400 -6.81 4.94 0.50
N GLY A 401 -6.31 4.71 -0.71
CA GLY A 401 -5.58 5.70 -1.50
C GLY A 401 -6.47 6.73 -2.19
N ASN A 402 -7.75 6.80 -1.84
CA ASN A 402 -8.70 7.75 -2.42
C ASN A 402 -8.32 9.19 -1.99
N ILE A 403 -8.00 10.03 -2.97
CA ILE A 403 -7.51 11.40 -2.71
C ILE A 403 -8.61 12.27 -2.11
N LYS A 404 -9.87 12.13 -2.56
CA LYS A 404 -11.00 12.89 -2.02
C LYS A 404 -11.18 12.65 -0.51
N ARG A 405 -11.14 11.39 -0.07
CA ARG A 405 -11.18 11.04 1.36
C ARG A 405 -10.01 11.63 2.14
N PHE A 406 -8.82 11.65 1.55
CA PHE A 406 -7.65 12.29 2.17
C PHE A 406 -7.85 13.81 2.32
N VAL A 407 -8.37 14.48 1.29
CA VAL A 407 -8.67 15.92 1.31
C VAL A 407 -9.69 16.23 2.40
N GLU A 408 -10.83 15.55 2.41
CA GLU A 408 -11.90 15.75 3.41
C GLU A 408 -11.39 15.56 4.85
N TYR A 409 -10.62 14.49 5.09
CA TYR A 409 -10.02 14.23 6.39
C TYR A 409 -9.02 15.34 6.78
N THR A 410 -8.12 15.70 5.87
CA THR A 410 -7.04 16.65 6.14
C THR A 410 -7.56 18.07 6.37
N GLU A 411 -8.62 18.49 5.66
CA GLU A 411 -9.29 19.78 5.91
C GLU A 411 -9.86 19.86 7.33
N LYS A 412 -10.55 18.79 7.76
CA LYS A 412 -11.08 18.71 9.12
C LYS A 412 -9.96 18.74 10.16
N GLU A 413 -8.89 17.97 9.96
CA GLU A 413 -7.75 17.95 10.87
C GLU A 413 -7.04 19.30 10.93
N LEU A 414 -6.88 19.95 9.79
CA LEU A 414 -6.17 21.21 9.69
C LEU A 414 -6.86 22.30 10.53
N GLY A 415 -8.20 22.33 10.55
CA GLY A 415 -8.96 23.20 11.45
C GLY A 415 -8.59 22.99 12.92
N ARG A 416 -8.56 21.72 13.37
CA ARG A 416 -8.17 21.35 14.75
C ARG A 416 -6.74 21.78 15.07
N TRP A 417 -5.81 21.60 14.14
CA TRP A 417 -4.41 21.99 14.34
C TRP A 417 -4.19 23.50 14.37
N LYS A 418 -4.93 24.27 13.55
CA LYS A 418 -4.89 25.74 13.58
C LYS A 418 -5.41 26.30 14.90
N GLU A 419 -6.52 25.78 15.41
CA GLU A 419 -7.05 26.16 16.73
C GLU A 419 -6.05 25.82 17.85
N LYS A 420 -5.43 24.64 17.76
CA LYS A 420 -4.40 24.22 18.72
C LYS A 420 -3.17 25.12 18.67
N ALA A 421 -2.70 25.51 17.48
CA ALA A 421 -1.57 26.43 17.32
C ALA A 421 -1.87 27.83 17.89
N ALA A 422 -3.07 28.36 17.62
CA ALA A 422 -3.51 29.66 18.13
C ALA A 422 -3.60 29.70 19.66
N SER A 423 -4.07 28.62 20.28
CA SER A 423 -4.21 28.48 21.73
C SER A 423 -2.95 28.00 22.46
N ALA A 424 -1.89 27.65 21.73
CA ALA A 424 -0.68 27.12 22.33
C ALA A 424 0.23 28.20 22.95
N PRO A 425 0.95 27.84 24.03
CA PRO A 425 2.09 28.60 24.53
C PRO A 425 3.14 28.86 23.44
N GLU A 426 3.85 29.99 23.55
CA GLU A 426 4.82 30.46 22.54
C GLU A 426 5.95 29.45 22.27
N ASP A 427 6.43 28.76 23.32
CA ASP A 427 7.47 27.74 23.24
C ASP A 427 7.05 26.48 22.44
N LYS A 428 5.75 26.26 22.27
CA LYS A 428 5.19 25.14 21.49
C LYS A 428 4.60 25.55 20.16
N ARG A 429 4.40 26.85 19.93
CA ARG A 429 3.71 27.39 18.75
C ARG A 429 4.47 27.07 17.47
N ALA A 430 5.79 27.23 17.45
CA ALA A 430 6.61 26.96 16.26
C ALA A 430 6.47 25.53 15.72
N GLY A 431 6.43 24.52 16.60
CA GLY A 431 6.24 23.13 16.20
C GLY A 431 4.84 22.85 15.65
N LEU A 432 3.81 23.52 16.19
CA LEU A 432 2.43 23.41 15.71
C LEU A 432 2.25 24.12 14.37
N ASP A 433 2.81 25.32 14.21
CA ASP A 433 2.79 26.05 12.93
C ASP A 433 3.49 25.26 11.83
N ASN A 434 4.62 24.60 12.14
CA ASN A 434 5.28 23.71 11.19
C ASN A 434 4.36 22.54 10.75
N MET A 435 3.63 21.92 11.70
CA MET A 435 2.66 20.87 11.36
C MET A 435 1.53 21.40 10.47
N VAL A 436 0.97 22.58 10.81
CA VAL A 436 -0.07 23.26 10.01
C VAL A 436 0.44 23.51 8.59
N ASN A 437 1.63 24.10 8.44
CA ASN A 437 2.24 24.37 7.14
C ASN A 437 2.45 23.09 6.31
N ARG A 438 2.92 22.01 6.94
CA ARG A 438 3.08 20.70 6.27
C ARG A 438 1.74 20.13 5.80
N MET A 439 0.71 20.22 6.61
CA MET A 439 -0.62 19.75 6.24
C MET A 439 -1.24 20.58 5.12
N GLU A 440 -1.06 21.90 5.13
CA GLU A 440 -1.50 22.80 4.05
C GLU A 440 -0.83 22.47 2.72
N LEU A 441 0.48 22.22 2.73
CA LEU A 441 1.22 21.78 1.54
C LEU A 441 0.65 20.47 0.99
N MET A 442 0.49 19.45 1.85
CA MET A 442 -0.03 18.15 1.43
C MET A 442 -1.47 18.23 0.91
N LEU A 443 -2.29 19.09 1.52
CA LEU A 443 -3.66 19.32 1.10
C LEU A 443 -3.72 20.01 -0.27
N LYS A 444 -2.88 21.02 -0.49
CA LYS A 444 -2.75 21.69 -1.78
C LYS A 444 -2.35 20.69 -2.87
N ASP A 445 -1.30 19.92 -2.62
CA ASP A 445 -0.78 18.93 -3.58
C ASP A 445 -1.82 17.83 -3.89
N ALA A 446 -2.60 17.40 -2.89
CA ALA A 446 -3.68 16.44 -3.09
C ALA A 446 -4.83 17.02 -3.93
N LYS A 447 -5.19 18.29 -3.72
CA LYS A 447 -6.22 18.98 -4.53
C LYS A 447 -5.76 19.13 -5.98
N GLU A 448 -4.50 19.48 -6.22
CA GLU A 448 -3.90 19.53 -7.56
C GLU A 448 -3.97 18.16 -8.24
N ALA A 449 -3.52 17.09 -7.55
CA ALA A 449 -3.57 15.73 -8.09
C ALA A 449 -5.00 15.21 -8.34
N SER A 450 -5.97 15.66 -7.55
CA SER A 450 -7.39 15.31 -7.75
C SER A 450 -8.01 16.05 -8.94
N ALA A 451 -7.57 17.28 -9.21
CA ALA A 451 -8.08 18.11 -10.30
C ALA A 451 -7.47 17.73 -11.65
N ASP A 452 -6.19 17.34 -11.66
CA ASP A 452 -5.43 17.00 -12.86
C ASP A 452 -4.56 15.75 -12.63
N PRO A 453 -5.17 14.56 -12.51
CA PRO A 453 -4.45 13.32 -12.29
C PRO A 453 -3.58 12.88 -13.48
N GLU A 454 -3.72 13.50 -14.65
CA GLU A 454 -2.92 13.13 -15.83
C GLU A 454 -1.56 13.82 -15.85
N HIS A 455 -1.50 15.06 -15.35
CA HIS A 455 -0.31 15.90 -15.41
C HIS A 455 0.36 16.15 -14.05
N VAL A 456 -0.32 15.89 -12.93
CA VAL A 456 0.25 16.04 -11.58
C VAL A 456 0.76 14.71 -11.04
N ALA A 457 2.07 14.56 -10.88
CA ALA A 457 2.68 13.37 -10.31
C ALA A 457 2.43 13.25 -8.78
N PRO A 458 2.31 12.02 -8.24
CA PRO A 458 2.29 11.77 -6.80
C PRO A 458 3.53 12.33 -6.09
N LYS A 459 3.34 12.88 -4.90
CA LYS A 459 4.42 13.47 -4.09
C LYS A 459 4.61 12.73 -2.77
N ALA A 460 5.87 12.62 -2.35
CA ALA A 460 6.28 12.16 -1.03
C ALA A 460 7.12 13.24 -0.33
N TYR A 461 7.04 13.27 0.99
CA TYR A 461 7.62 14.33 1.82
C TYR A 461 8.65 13.76 2.78
N ALA A 462 9.74 14.49 3.00
CA ALA A 462 10.83 14.10 3.91
C ALA A 462 10.50 14.34 5.38
#